data_AF-A0A5C3ER09-F1
#
_entry.id   AF-A0A5C3ER09-F1
#
_cell.length_a   1.000
_cell.length_b   1.000
_cell.length_c   1.000
_cell.angle_alpha   90.00
_cell.angle_beta   90.00
_cell.angle_gamma   90.00
#
_symmetry.space_group_name_H-M   'P 1'
#
loop_
_entity.id
_entity.type
_entity.pdbx_description
1 polymer ?
#
loop_
_entity_poly.entity_id
_entity_poly.type
_entity_poly.pdbx_seq_one_letter_code
_entity_poly.pdbx_strand_id
1 'polypeptide(L)'
;MAVIEPVAVNSRDAASVGSQPSGSTSKSGMTIDEQLIKAEELKSSGNQAFEKGELTEALNNWHHSLLYCAGINSFASLYGARSTDAENERAACIASAVYNNMAACYLRQSKWEKAVYAASKTLALAPKNLKALYRRAEAYLELGRNQLAAKDIDIALDLRPEDAVIRKLGERLVQAFEDEEMARQQDRGAKSST
;
A
#
# COMPACT_ATOMS: atom_id res chain seq x y z
N MET A 1 20.43 -82.34 -13.17
CA MET A 1 21.04 -81.17 -12.53
C MET A 1 21.93 -80.49 -13.56
N ALA A 2 21.48 -79.38 -14.14
CA ALA A 2 22.28 -78.55 -15.03
C ALA A 2 21.97 -77.09 -14.67
N VAL A 3 23.03 -76.37 -14.34
CA VAL A 3 23.04 -75.01 -13.81
C VAL A 3 22.92 -74.03 -14.98
N ILE A 4 22.13 -72.97 -14.77
CA ILE A 4 21.81 -71.91 -15.71
C ILE A 4 22.79 -70.75 -15.49
N GLU A 5 23.46 -70.29 -16.54
CA GLU A 5 23.98 -68.92 -16.65
C GLU A 5 23.32 -68.24 -17.86
N PRO A 6 23.09 -66.91 -17.78
CA PRO A 6 23.35 -66.10 -18.96
C PRO A 6 24.07 -64.78 -18.64
N VAL A 7 25.12 -64.50 -19.43
CA VAL A 7 25.76 -63.19 -19.61
C VAL A 7 25.31 -62.62 -20.96
N ALA A 8 24.78 -61.40 -20.95
CA ALA A 8 24.52 -60.53 -22.11
C ALA A 8 24.21 -59.12 -21.55
N VAL A 9 24.53 -57.94 -22.10
CA VAL A 9 24.92 -57.45 -23.43
C VAL A 9 25.67 -56.11 -23.26
N ASN A 10 26.58 -55.85 -24.19
CA ASN A 10 27.36 -54.63 -24.41
C ASN A 10 26.52 -53.48 -25.03
N SER A 11 26.74 -52.21 -24.68
CA SER A 11 26.34 -51.09 -25.54
C SER A 11 27.31 -49.91 -25.46
N ARG A 12 27.60 -49.36 -26.65
CA ARG A 12 28.60 -48.35 -26.99
C ARG A 12 27.99 -46.95 -27.08
N ASP A 13 28.87 -45.97 -26.86
CA ASP A 13 28.95 -44.60 -27.43
C ASP A 13 27.83 -43.58 -27.16
N ALA A 14 28.19 -42.47 -26.48
CA ALA A 14 28.13 -41.11 -27.04
C ALA A 14 28.61 -40.06 -26.02
N ALA A 15 29.51 -39.19 -26.46
CA ALA A 15 30.02 -38.04 -25.73
C ALA A 15 28.96 -36.93 -25.55
N SER A 16 28.98 -36.22 -24.42
CA SER A 16 28.58 -34.81 -24.37
C SER A 16 29.20 -34.11 -23.15
N VAL A 17 29.89 -33.03 -23.48
CA VAL A 17 30.41 -31.97 -22.62
C VAL A 17 29.35 -31.49 -21.62
N GLY A 18 29.73 -31.46 -20.34
CA GLY A 18 28.94 -30.86 -19.27
C GLY A 18 29.88 -30.14 -18.31
N SER A 19 30.24 -28.91 -18.65
CA SER A 19 30.99 -27.99 -17.80
C SER A 19 30.32 -27.86 -16.44
N GLN A 20 31.04 -28.21 -15.39
CA GLN A 20 30.74 -27.75 -14.04
C GLN A 20 31.04 -26.25 -13.94
N PRO A 21 30.17 -25.43 -13.32
CA PRO A 21 30.62 -24.24 -12.64
C PRO A 21 30.59 -24.52 -11.14
N SER A 22 31.68 -25.07 -10.64
CA SER A 22 32.10 -24.88 -9.25
C SER A 22 32.76 -23.50 -9.16
N GLY A 23 32.11 -22.53 -8.50
CA GLY A 23 32.67 -21.18 -8.38
C GLY A 23 31.82 -20.27 -7.50
N SER A 24 32.20 -20.19 -6.23
CA SER A 24 31.69 -19.34 -5.17
C SER A 24 31.39 -17.87 -5.54
N THR A 25 30.18 -17.40 -5.22
CA THR A 25 29.93 -16.04 -4.72
C THR A 25 28.66 -16.02 -3.84
N SER A 26 28.77 -16.39 -2.56
CA SER A 26 27.70 -16.10 -1.60
C SER A 26 27.86 -14.67 -1.10
N LYS A 27 27.29 -13.72 -1.84
CA LYS A 27 26.85 -12.43 -1.27
C LYS A 27 25.34 -12.56 -1.15
N SER A 28 24.85 -12.85 0.06
CA SER A 28 23.44 -13.10 0.35
C SER A 28 22.63 -11.80 0.25
N GLY A 29 22.33 -11.39 -0.98
CA GLY A 29 21.29 -10.43 -1.28
C GLY A 29 19.98 -11.17 -1.47
N MET A 30 18.95 -10.78 -0.73
CA MET A 30 17.60 -11.34 -0.85
C MET A 30 17.03 -11.09 -2.25
N THR A 31 16.43 -12.11 -2.86
CA THR A 31 15.78 -12.00 -4.18
C THR A 31 14.54 -11.10 -4.13
N ILE A 32 14.09 -10.58 -5.28
CA ILE A 32 12.91 -9.70 -5.36
C ILE A 32 11.65 -10.42 -4.85
N ASP A 33 11.44 -11.67 -5.26
CA ASP A 33 10.31 -12.48 -4.78
C ASP A 33 10.34 -12.68 -3.26
N GLU A 34 11.51 -12.98 -2.68
CA GLU A 34 11.64 -13.10 -1.23
C GLU A 34 11.39 -11.76 -0.51
N GLN A 35 11.78 -10.62 -1.11
CA GLN A 35 11.46 -9.29 -0.57
C GLN A 35 9.95 -9.02 -0.60
N LEU A 36 9.25 -9.40 -1.68
CA LEU A 36 7.80 -9.27 -1.80
C LEU A 36 7.06 -10.14 -0.78
N ILE A 37 7.51 -11.38 -0.57
CA ILE A 37 6.95 -12.28 0.46
C ILE A 37 7.08 -11.65 1.84
N LYS A 38 8.27 -11.14 2.19
CA LYS A 38 8.47 -10.45 3.47
C LYS A 38 7.61 -9.19 3.60
N ALA A 39 7.47 -8.41 2.54
CA ALA A 39 6.61 -7.23 2.55
C ALA A 39 5.15 -7.60 2.86
N GLU A 40 4.66 -8.70 2.31
CA GLU A 40 3.31 -9.23 2.54
C GLU A 40 3.12 -9.77 3.96
N GLU A 41 4.12 -10.47 4.51
CA GLU A 41 4.12 -10.93 5.90
C GLU A 41 4.05 -9.77 6.88
N LEU A 42 4.89 -8.74 6.67
CA LEU A 42 4.90 -7.53 7.49
C LEU A 42 3.57 -6.75 7.38
N LYS A 43 2.98 -6.67 6.18
CA LYS A 43 1.64 -6.10 6.00
C LYS A 43 0.61 -6.85 6.85
N SER A 44 0.63 -8.19 6.77
CA SER A 44 -0.31 -9.05 7.48
C SER A 44 -0.14 -8.96 9.00
N SER A 45 1.11 -8.96 9.48
CA SER A 45 1.45 -8.74 10.89
C SER A 45 0.97 -7.37 11.38
N GLY A 46 1.16 -6.31 10.58
CA GLY A 46 0.64 -4.98 10.89
C GLY A 46 -0.90 -4.94 10.98
N ASN A 47 -1.60 -5.68 10.11
CA ASN A 47 -3.05 -5.78 10.16
C ASN A 47 -3.53 -6.49 11.44
N GLN A 48 -2.86 -7.57 11.84
CA GLN A 48 -3.18 -8.27 13.09
C GLN A 48 -2.95 -7.37 14.32
N ALA A 49 -1.84 -6.63 14.36
CA ALA A 49 -1.59 -5.66 15.43
C ALA A 49 -2.66 -4.55 15.46
N PHE A 50 -3.11 -4.08 14.29
CA PHE A 50 -4.18 -3.08 14.18
C PHE A 50 -5.52 -3.58 14.72
N GLU A 51 -5.86 -4.84 14.45
CA GLU A 51 -7.05 -5.51 14.98
C GLU A 51 -7.00 -5.65 16.51
N LYS A 52 -5.81 -5.92 17.06
CA LYS A 52 -5.58 -5.93 18.52
C LYS A 52 -5.57 -4.53 19.16
N GLY A 53 -5.54 -3.47 18.35
CA GLY A 53 -5.47 -2.08 18.82
C GLY A 53 -4.04 -1.57 19.08
N GLU A 54 -3.01 -2.35 18.76
CA GLU A 54 -1.60 -2.02 18.91
C GLU A 54 -1.13 -1.11 17.76
N LEU A 55 -1.59 0.14 17.78
CA LEU A 55 -1.43 1.07 16.64
C LEU A 55 0.04 1.37 16.30
N THR A 56 0.92 1.46 17.29
CA THR A 56 2.34 1.75 17.08
C THR A 56 3.05 0.59 16.39
N GLU A 57 2.78 -0.64 16.83
CA GLU A 57 3.36 -1.84 16.22
C GLU A 57 2.83 -2.04 14.80
N ALA A 58 1.53 -1.83 14.59
CA ALA A 58 0.93 -1.84 13.26
C ALA A 58 1.65 -0.87 12.32
N LEU A 59 1.86 0.38 12.75
CA LEU A 59 2.58 1.40 11.97
C LEU A 59 4.03 1.00 11.71
N ASN A 60 4.71 0.36 12.66
CA ASN A 60 6.08 -0.08 12.49
C ASN A 60 6.19 -1.21 11.46
N ASN A 61 5.33 -2.23 11.56
CA ASN A 61 5.29 -3.34 10.61
C ASN A 61 4.94 -2.86 9.19
N TRP A 62 3.97 -1.96 9.07
CA TRP A 62 3.65 -1.32 7.80
C TRP A 62 4.79 -0.47 7.23
N HIS A 63 5.51 0.27 8.07
CA HIS A 63 6.68 1.02 7.64
C HIS A 63 7.76 0.08 7.09
N HIS A 64 8.06 -1.01 7.78
CA HIS A 64 9.00 -2.02 7.28
C HIS A 64 8.53 -2.67 5.98
N SER A 65 7.25 -2.99 5.84
CA SER A 65 6.67 -3.49 4.58
C SER A 65 6.93 -2.53 3.41
N LEU A 66 6.70 -1.23 3.61
CA LEU A 66 6.98 -0.21 2.59
C LEU A 66 8.46 -0.09 2.25
N LEU A 67 9.37 -0.29 3.21
CA LEU A 67 10.82 -0.30 2.95
C LEU A 67 11.21 -1.44 2.01
N TYR A 68 10.64 -2.64 2.19
CA TYR A 68 10.85 -3.75 1.25
C TYR A 68 10.31 -3.42 -0.14
N CYS A 69 9.09 -2.87 -0.24
CA CYS A 69 8.52 -2.47 -1.54
C CYS A 69 9.35 -1.36 -2.23
N ALA A 70 9.82 -0.35 -1.50
CA ALA A 70 10.65 0.73 -2.03
C ALA A 70 12.05 0.23 -2.45
N GLY A 71 12.56 -0.79 -1.72
CA GLY A 71 13.79 -1.49 -2.05
C GLY A 71 13.79 -2.04 -3.47
N ILE A 72 12.67 -2.58 -3.94
CA ILE A 72 12.54 -3.20 -5.29
C ILE A 72 12.81 -2.17 -6.40
N ASN A 73 12.22 -0.97 -6.31
CA ASN A 73 12.43 0.09 -7.31
C ASN A 73 13.84 0.71 -7.23
N SER A 74 14.48 0.68 -6.06
CA SER A 74 15.84 1.20 -5.85
C SER A 74 16.93 0.18 -6.25
N PHE A 75 16.67 -1.10 -6.04
CA PHE A 75 17.58 -2.21 -6.30
C PHE A 75 17.90 -2.34 -7.80
N ALA A 76 16.91 -2.05 -8.66
CA ALA A 76 17.08 -2.03 -10.11
C ALA A 76 18.15 -1.03 -10.60
N SER A 77 18.35 0.08 -9.87
CA SER A 77 19.30 1.12 -10.23
C SER A 77 20.75 0.75 -9.88
N LEU A 78 20.96 -0.04 -8.82
CA LEU A 78 22.30 -0.29 -8.27
C LEU A 78 22.97 -1.54 -8.84
N TYR A 79 22.22 -2.59 -9.19
CA TYR A 79 22.77 -3.88 -9.62
C TYR A 79 22.36 -4.30 -11.04
N GLY A 80 21.61 -3.46 -11.77
CA GLY A 80 21.18 -3.74 -13.15
C GLY A 80 20.14 -4.86 -13.29
N ALA A 81 19.71 -5.48 -12.20
CA ALA A 81 18.58 -6.41 -12.16
C ALA A 81 17.28 -5.61 -12.24
N ARG A 82 16.72 -5.47 -13.45
CA ARG A 82 15.42 -4.83 -13.64
C ARG A 82 14.34 -5.72 -13.04
N SER A 83 13.55 -5.14 -12.13
CA SER A 83 12.29 -5.75 -11.72
C SER A 83 11.37 -5.90 -12.93
N THR A 84 10.64 -6.99 -12.96
CA THR A 84 9.57 -7.23 -13.93
C THR A 84 8.38 -6.32 -13.64
N ASP A 85 7.57 -6.06 -14.65
CA ASP A 85 6.33 -5.30 -14.48
C ASP A 85 5.41 -5.96 -13.45
N ALA A 86 5.35 -7.29 -13.43
CA ALA A 86 4.57 -8.06 -12.47
C ALA A 86 5.06 -7.87 -11.01
N GLU A 87 6.37 -7.82 -10.78
CA GLU A 87 6.92 -7.57 -9.44
C GLU A 87 6.66 -6.12 -8.99
N ASN A 88 6.77 -5.15 -9.91
CA ASN A 88 6.48 -3.76 -9.65
C ASN A 88 5.00 -3.54 -9.32
N GLU A 89 4.10 -4.19 -10.06
CA GLU A 89 2.67 -4.18 -9.79
C GLU A 89 2.34 -4.82 -8.44
N ARG A 90 2.95 -5.96 -8.10
CA ARG A 90 2.78 -6.57 -6.76
C ARG A 90 3.25 -5.63 -5.66
N ALA A 91 4.42 -5.03 -5.80
CA ALA A 91 4.94 -4.06 -4.83
C ALA A 91 4.00 -2.85 -4.68
N ALA A 92 3.47 -2.33 -5.79
CA ALA A 92 2.51 -1.23 -5.79
C ALA A 92 1.19 -1.61 -5.10
N CYS A 93 0.68 -2.82 -5.34
CA CYS A 93 -0.51 -3.35 -4.67
C CYS A 93 -0.32 -3.46 -3.15
N ILE A 94 0.83 -4.00 -2.71
CA ILE A 94 1.18 -4.09 -1.28
C ILE A 94 1.27 -2.68 -0.69
N ALA A 95 2.06 -1.79 -1.30
CA ALA A 95 2.24 -0.43 -0.82
C ALA A 95 0.92 0.35 -0.74
N SER A 96 0.05 0.22 -1.76
CA SER A 96 -1.28 0.84 -1.77
C SER A 96 -2.12 0.37 -0.59
N ALA A 97 -2.18 -0.96 -0.35
CA ALA A 97 -2.91 -1.50 0.79
C ALA A 97 -2.36 -1.03 2.14
N VAL A 98 -1.03 -1.02 2.29
CA VAL A 98 -0.33 -0.58 3.51
C VAL A 98 -0.61 0.90 3.79
N TYR A 99 -0.41 1.79 2.81
CA TYR A 99 -0.70 3.21 2.99
C TYR A 99 -2.17 3.46 3.34
N ASN A 100 -3.08 2.69 2.74
CA ASN A 100 -4.50 2.82 3.03
C ASN A 100 -4.80 2.48 4.49
N ASN A 101 -4.16 1.43 5.03
CA ASN A 101 -4.33 1.02 6.43
C ASN A 101 -3.65 2.01 7.39
N MET A 102 -2.48 2.55 7.04
CA MET A 102 -1.85 3.64 7.78
C MET A 102 -2.76 4.88 7.86
N ALA A 103 -3.44 5.24 6.76
CA ALA A 103 -4.39 6.35 6.76
C ALA A 103 -5.52 6.13 7.76
N ALA A 104 -6.10 4.92 7.82
CA ALA A 104 -7.10 4.57 8.82
C ALA A 104 -6.57 4.68 10.25
N CYS A 105 -5.33 4.23 10.48
CA CYS A 105 -4.67 4.32 11.77
C CYS A 105 -4.41 5.78 12.20
N TYR A 106 -4.03 6.64 11.27
CA TYR A 106 -3.84 8.06 11.55
C TYR A 106 -5.14 8.81 11.81
N LEU A 107 -6.24 8.45 11.15
CA LEU A 107 -7.58 8.96 11.47
C LEU A 107 -7.99 8.60 12.90
N ARG A 108 -7.79 7.34 13.31
CA ARG A 108 -8.05 6.90 14.70
C ARG A 108 -7.24 7.66 15.75
N GLN A 109 -6.09 8.20 15.36
CA GLN A 109 -5.21 8.98 16.24
C GLN A 109 -5.40 10.50 16.10
N SER A 110 -6.40 10.95 15.33
CA SER A 110 -6.60 12.38 15.00
C SER A 110 -5.38 13.05 14.36
N LYS A 111 -4.53 12.28 13.69
CA LYS A 111 -3.32 12.76 12.99
C LYS A 111 -3.67 13.08 11.54
N TRP A 112 -4.50 14.09 11.35
CA TRP A 112 -5.16 14.39 10.07
C TRP A 112 -4.19 14.59 8.90
N GLU A 113 -3.13 15.37 9.07
CA GLU A 113 -2.14 15.58 7.99
C GLU A 113 -1.44 14.29 7.56
N LYS A 114 -1.14 13.41 8.53
CA LYS A 114 -0.55 12.10 8.22
C LYS A 114 -1.54 11.18 7.52
N ALA A 115 -2.82 11.25 7.89
CA ALA A 115 -3.89 10.54 7.19
C ALA A 115 -4.03 11.02 5.74
N VAL A 116 -4.02 12.34 5.50
CA VAL A 116 -4.04 12.93 4.15
C VAL A 116 -2.86 12.44 3.33
N TYR A 117 -1.65 12.46 3.90
CA TYR A 117 -0.45 11.99 3.23
C TYR A 117 -0.57 10.51 2.82
N ALA A 118 -0.91 9.63 3.77
CA ALA A 118 -1.02 8.20 3.52
C ALA A 118 -2.14 7.86 2.50
N ALA A 119 -3.30 8.51 2.62
CA ALA A 119 -4.38 8.33 1.67
C ALA A 119 -4.00 8.85 0.26
N SER A 120 -3.27 9.97 0.17
CA SER A 120 -2.77 10.48 -1.11
C SER A 120 -1.76 9.54 -1.77
N LYS A 121 -0.88 8.89 -0.99
CA LYS A 121 0.01 7.84 -1.51
C LYS A 121 -0.77 6.62 -2.01
N THR A 122 -1.83 6.25 -1.32
CA THR A 122 -2.74 5.19 -1.78
C THR A 122 -3.37 5.55 -3.12
N LEU A 123 -3.87 6.77 -3.27
CA LEU A 123 -4.54 7.24 -4.49
C LEU A 123 -3.58 7.44 -5.67
N ALA A 124 -2.30 7.74 -5.40
CA ALA A 124 -1.28 7.75 -6.45
C ALA A 124 -1.05 6.35 -7.06
N LEU A 125 -1.20 5.29 -6.26
CA LEU A 125 -1.03 3.89 -6.68
C LEU A 125 -2.35 3.26 -7.15
N ALA A 126 -3.46 3.62 -6.53
CA ALA A 126 -4.81 3.13 -6.80
C ALA A 126 -5.82 4.30 -6.81
N PRO A 127 -5.93 5.04 -7.93
CA PRO A 127 -6.72 6.28 -7.99
C PRO A 127 -8.21 6.13 -7.67
N LYS A 128 -8.78 4.93 -7.89
CA LYS A 128 -10.20 4.62 -7.65
C LYS A 128 -10.45 3.92 -6.31
N ASN A 129 -9.51 4.01 -5.37
CA ASN A 129 -9.67 3.40 -4.05
C ASN A 129 -10.65 4.22 -3.20
N LEU A 130 -11.90 3.76 -3.14
CA LEU A 130 -12.99 4.39 -2.37
C LEU A 130 -12.64 4.63 -0.90
N LYS A 131 -11.99 3.66 -0.25
CA LYS A 131 -11.60 3.81 1.17
C LYS A 131 -10.58 4.93 1.33
N ALA A 132 -9.65 5.10 0.39
CA ALA A 132 -8.67 6.16 0.45
C ALA A 132 -9.27 7.54 0.17
N LEU A 133 -10.19 7.64 -0.80
CA LEU A 133 -10.97 8.87 -1.05
C LEU A 133 -11.75 9.29 0.20
N TYR A 134 -12.51 8.36 0.78
CA TYR A 134 -13.25 8.61 2.03
C TYR A 134 -12.31 9.08 3.15
N ARG A 135 -11.21 8.36 3.39
CA ARG A 135 -10.27 8.67 4.48
C ARG A 135 -9.59 10.02 4.30
N ARG A 136 -9.27 10.39 3.06
CA ARG A 136 -8.66 11.68 2.76
C ARG A 136 -9.67 12.83 2.91
N ALA A 137 -10.89 12.63 2.43
CA ALA A 137 -11.99 13.58 2.60
C ALA A 137 -12.31 13.83 4.09
N GLU A 138 -12.41 12.75 4.88
CA GLU A 138 -12.62 12.83 6.32
C GLU A 138 -11.49 13.62 7.00
N ALA A 139 -10.23 13.31 6.70
CA ALA A 139 -9.10 14.06 7.24
C ALA A 139 -9.10 15.54 6.80
N TYR A 140 -9.55 15.85 5.58
CA TYR A 140 -9.68 17.23 5.11
C TYR A 140 -10.77 18.00 5.83
N LEU A 141 -11.92 17.37 6.13
CA LEU A 141 -12.98 17.99 6.94
C LEU A 141 -12.47 18.36 8.33
N GLU A 142 -11.77 17.45 9.00
CA GLU A 142 -11.20 17.72 10.34
C GLU A 142 -10.11 18.82 10.32
N LEU A 143 -9.53 19.10 9.15
CA LEU A 143 -8.58 20.20 8.93
C LEU A 143 -9.26 21.50 8.46
N GLY A 144 -10.59 21.53 8.31
CA GLY A 144 -11.33 22.66 7.74
C GLY A 144 -11.05 22.89 6.25
N ARG A 145 -10.45 21.92 5.55
CA ARG A 145 -10.14 21.98 4.11
C ARG A 145 -11.33 21.51 3.27
N ASN A 146 -12.49 22.12 3.50
CA ASN A 146 -13.80 21.70 2.96
C ASN A 146 -13.80 21.54 1.44
N GLN A 147 -13.15 22.46 0.72
CA GLN A 147 -13.05 22.41 -0.75
C GLN A 147 -12.28 21.19 -1.29
N LEU A 148 -11.28 20.70 -0.54
CA LEU A 148 -10.54 19.49 -0.93
C LEU A 148 -11.33 18.23 -0.57
N ALA A 149 -12.03 18.25 0.56
CA ALA A 149 -12.94 17.17 0.94
C ALA A 149 -14.07 16.98 -0.09
N ALA A 150 -14.66 18.08 -0.59
CA ALA A 150 -15.69 18.05 -1.62
C ALA A 150 -15.25 17.26 -2.86
N LYS A 151 -14.06 17.58 -3.40
CA LYS A 151 -13.51 16.89 -4.57
C LYS A 151 -13.37 15.39 -4.38
N ASP A 152 -12.89 14.97 -3.20
CA ASP A 152 -12.73 13.54 -2.91
C ASP A 152 -14.08 12.83 -2.74
N ILE A 153 -15.07 13.50 -2.14
CA ILE A 153 -16.44 12.99 -1.97
C ILE A 153 -17.13 12.88 -3.33
N ASP A 154 -17.01 13.88 -4.20
CA ASP A 154 -17.59 13.87 -5.55
C ASP A 154 -17.08 12.68 -6.35
N ILE A 155 -15.75 12.47 -6.38
CA ILE A 155 -15.15 11.32 -7.04
C ILE A 155 -15.65 10.00 -6.42
N ALA A 156 -15.80 9.95 -5.09
CA ALA A 156 -16.26 8.75 -4.41
C ALA A 156 -17.75 8.44 -4.71
N LEU A 157 -18.60 9.46 -4.81
CA LEU A 157 -20.00 9.35 -5.20
C LEU A 157 -20.15 9.00 -6.68
N ASP A 158 -19.30 9.51 -7.57
CA ASP A 158 -19.28 9.10 -8.98
C ASP A 158 -18.96 7.60 -9.12
N LEU A 159 -18.08 7.07 -8.27
CA LEU A 159 -17.73 5.65 -8.24
C LEU A 159 -18.82 4.79 -7.57
N ARG A 160 -19.45 5.30 -6.50
CA ARG A 160 -20.52 4.62 -5.75
C ARG A 160 -21.59 5.62 -5.28
N PRO A 161 -22.59 5.92 -6.13
CA PRO A 161 -23.60 6.92 -5.80
C PRO A 161 -24.43 6.54 -4.58
N GLU A 162 -24.66 5.24 -4.36
CA GLU A 162 -25.50 4.66 -3.30
C GLU A 162 -24.77 4.36 -1.99
N ASP A 163 -23.50 4.73 -1.85
CA ASP A 163 -22.74 4.47 -0.63
C ASP A 163 -23.20 5.38 0.50
N ALA A 164 -23.91 4.80 1.48
CA ALA A 164 -24.46 5.54 2.61
C ALA A 164 -23.38 6.22 3.48
N VAL A 165 -22.18 5.64 3.55
CA VAL A 165 -21.08 6.20 4.35
C VAL A 165 -20.52 7.46 3.67
N ILE A 166 -20.37 7.44 2.35
CA ILE A 166 -19.93 8.60 1.58
C ILE A 166 -21.00 9.70 1.58
N ARG A 167 -22.28 9.34 1.40
CA ARG A 167 -23.39 10.31 1.48
C ARG A 167 -23.43 11.04 2.83
N LYS A 168 -23.30 10.28 3.93
CA LYS A 168 -23.24 10.86 5.28
C LYS A 168 -22.03 11.79 5.45
N LEU A 169 -20.89 11.49 4.82
CA LEU A 169 -19.74 12.38 4.80
C LEU A 169 -20.03 13.67 4.00
N GLY A 170 -20.75 13.56 2.89
CA GLY A 170 -21.24 14.69 2.11
C GLY A 170 -22.19 15.60 2.89
N GLU A 171 -23.11 15.02 3.66
CA GLU A 171 -23.99 15.78 4.56
C GLU A 171 -23.20 16.56 5.61
N ARG A 172 -22.18 15.93 6.23
CA ARG A 172 -21.26 16.61 7.16
C ARG A 172 -20.50 17.75 6.48
N LEU A 173 -20.11 17.60 5.22
CA LEU A 173 -19.42 18.64 4.46
C LEU A 173 -20.34 19.84 4.21
N VAL A 174 -21.62 19.62 3.89
CA VAL A 174 -22.59 20.70 3.70
C VAL A 174 -22.73 21.52 4.98
N GLN A 175 -22.90 20.85 6.13
CA GLN A 175 -22.94 21.51 7.44
C GLN A 175 -21.66 22.31 7.71
N ALA A 176 -20.48 21.74 7.41
CA ALA A 176 -19.21 22.44 7.59
C ALA A 176 -19.07 23.71 6.73
N PHE A 177 -19.67 23.74 5.53
CA PHE A 177 -19.71 24.95 4.71
C PHE A 177 -20.67 26.01 5.26
N GLU A 178 -21.85 25.59 5.74
CA GLU A 178 -22.82 26.49 6.37
C GLU A 178 -22.21 27.13 7.63
N ASP A 179 -21.57 26.33 8.48
CA ASP A 179 -20.87 26.81 9.69
C ASP A 179 -19.75 27.81 9.35
N GLU A 180 -18.96 27.52 8.32
CA GLU A 180 -17.90 28.42 7.84
C GLU A 180 -18.48 29.75 7.31
N GLU A 181 -19.61 29.70 6.59
CA GLU A 181 -20.27 30.90 6.09
C GLU A 181 -20.86 31.74 7.23
N MET A 182 -21.55 31.11 8.18
CA MET A 182 -22.11 31.77 9.35
C MET A 182 -21.03 32.46 10.19
N ALA A 183 -19.89 31.79 10.40
CA ALA A 183 -18.75 32.39 11.09
C ALA A 183 -18.20 33.62 10.36
N ARG A 184 -18.12 33.59 9.02
CA ARG A 184 -17.69 34.75 8.22
C ARG A 184 -18.68 35.92 8.30
N GLN A 185 -19.98 35.65 8.35
CA GLN A 185 -21.01 36.69 8.47
C GLN A 185 -20.96 37.38 9.84
N GLN A 186 -20.74 36.61 10.91
CA GLN A 186 -20.58 37.14 12.27
C GLN A 186 -19.34 38.04 12.40
N ASP A 187 -18.20 37.64 11.84
CA ASP A 187 -16.97 38.45 11.87
C ASP A 187 -17.12 39.77 11.09
N ARG A 188 -17.87 39.77 9.98
CA ARG A 188 -18.19 41.00 9.23
C ARG A 188 -19.08 41.96 10.03
N GLY A 189 -20.08 41.44 10.74
CA GLY A 189 -20.97 42.24 11.59
C GLY A 189 -20.26 42.85 12.81
N ALA A 190 -19.27 42.16 13.37
CA ALA A 190 -18.45 42.69 14.46
C ALA A 190 -17.54 43.83 14.00
N LYS A 191 -16.98 43.73 12.78
CA LYS A 191 -16.10 44.76 12.20
C LYS A 191 -16.84 46.01 11.73
N SER A 192 -18.14 45.93 11.43
CA SER A 192 -18.94 47.10 11.04
C SER A 192 -19.54 47.88 12.22
N SER A 193 -19.45 47.34 13.43
CA SER A 193 -20.00 47.92 14.67
C SER A 193 -18.94 48.49 15.62
N THR A 194 -17.65 48.41 15.25
CA THR A 194 -16.51 49.02 15.96
C THR A 194 -15.97 50.20 15.16
#